data_AF-A0A1F5J8K0-F1
#
_entry.id   AF-A0A1F5J8K0-F1
#
_cell.length_a   1.000
_cell.length_b   1.000
_cell.length_c   1.000
_cell.angle_alpha   90.00
_cell.angle_beta   90.00
_cell.angle_gamma   90.00
#
_symmetry.space_group_name_H-M   'P 1'
#
loop_
_entity.id
_entity.type
_entity.pdbx_description
1 polymer ?
#
loop_
_entity_poly.entity_id
_entity_poly.type
_entity_poly.pdbx_seq_one_letter_code
_entity_poly.pdbx_strand_id
1 'polypeptide(L)'
;MRLCQRFSSAIIHIGLYEGSAALAAALLQSLLKNHPFVDGNKRTALTSAGIFLRKNGYKLANNHQQEVEFAIKVDNGNLTVEQIFKWLKEHSVKK
;
A
#
# COMPACT_ATOMS: atom_id res chain seq x y z
N MET A 1 -15.90 27.76 -28.23
CA MET A 1 -14.77 26.80 -28.15
C MET A 1 -13.92 27.09 -26.91
N ARG A 2 -14.37 26.73 -25.70
CA ARG A 2 -13.57 26.69 -24.45
C ARG A 2 -14.22 25.75 -23.43
N LEU A 3 -13.97 24.44 -23.56
CA LEU A 3 -14.32 23.43 -22.56
C LEU A 3 -13.19 22.39 -22.49
N CYS A 4 -11.99 22.81 -22.09
CA CYS A 4 -10.88 21.88 -21.84
C CYS A 4 -9.85 22.47 -20.88
N GLN A 5 -10.21 22.71 -19.60
CA GLN A 5 -9.21 23.03 -18.57
C GLN A 5 -9.51 22.49 -17.15
N ARG A 6 -10.47 21.56 -16.97
CA ARG A 6 -10.82 21.10 -15.60
C ARG A 6 -10.74 19.60 -15.32
N PHE A 7 -10.18 18.80 -16.24
CA PHE A 7 -10.08 17.33 -16.09
C PHE A 7 -8.73 16.79 -15.57
N SER A 8 -7.74 17.63 -15.28
CA SER A 8 -6.35 17.16 -15.35
C SER A 8 -5.69 16.66 -14.06
N SER A 9 -6.27 16.80 -12.86
CA SER A 9 -5.56 16.43 -11.62
C SER A 9 -6.20 15.27 -10.86
N ALA A 10 -7.54 15.23 -10.73
CA ALA A 10 -8.22 14.22 -9.91
C ALA A 10 -8.22 12.82 -10.54
N ILE A 11 -8.45 12.71 -11.86
CA ILE A 11 -8.49 11.41 -12.55
C ILE A 11 -7.08 10.77 -12.61
N ILE A 12 -6.06 11.57 -12.91
CA ILE A 12 -4.66 11.11 -12.90
C ILE A 12 -4.27 10.66 -11.50
N HIS A 13 -4.67 11.40 -10.46
CA HIS A 13 -4.36 11.06 -9.08
C HIS A 13 -5.06 9.79 -8.60
N ILE A 14 -6.31 9.55 -9.01
CA ILE A 14 -7.04 8.31 -8.71
C ILE A 14 -6.37 7.11 -9.41
N GLY A 15 -6.04 7.22 -10.70
CA GLY A 15 -5.34 6.14 -11.42
C GLY A 15 -3.94 5.85 -10.88
N LEU A 16 -3.19 6.89 -10.49
CA LEU A 16 -1.88 6.75 -9.85
C LEU A 16 -1.99 6.13 -8.45
N TYR A 17 -3.02 6.45 -7.68
CA TYR A 17 -3.24 5.85 -6.38
C TYR A 17 -3.56 4.36 -6.49
N GLU A 18 -4.44 3.97 -7.42
CA GLU A 18 -4.77 2.57 -7.61
C GLU A 18 -3.57 1.76 -8.09
N GLY A 19 -2.78 2.29 -9.02
CA GLY A 19 -1.51 1.67 -9.44
C GLY A 19 -0.45 1.63 -8.32
N SER A 20 -0.36 2.69 -7.52
CA SER A 20 0.68 2.79 -6.48
C SER A 20 0.38 1.93 -5.25
N ALA A 21 -0.88 1.89 -4.81
CA ALA A 21 -1.29 1.00 -3.73
C ALA A 21 -1.25 -0.47 -4.18
N ALA A 22 -1.55 -0.78 -5.45
CA ALA A 22 -1.39 -2.14 -5.98
C ALA A 22 0.08 -2.58 -5.99
N LEU A 23 1.00 -1.69 -6.36
CA LEU A 23 2.44 -1.98 -6.29
C LEU A 23 2.92 -2.12 -4.84
N ALA A 24 2.44 -1.27 -3.92
CA ALA A 24 2.75 -1.40 -2.50
C ALA A 24 2.25 -2.73 -1.92
N ALA A 25 1.06 -3.17 -2.33
CA ALA A 25 0.49 -4.46 -1.94
C ALA A 25 1.32 -5.64 -2.45
N ALA A 26 1.71 -5.62 -3.73
CA ALA A 26 2.55 -6.66 -4.33
C ALA A 26 3.93 -6.72 -3.68
N LEU A 27 4.53 -5.56 -3.39
CA LEU A 27 5.82 -5.46 -2.71
C LEU A 27 5.76 -6.00 -1.28
N LEU A 28 4.70 -5.67 -0.53
CA LEU A 28 4.49 -6.19 0.82
C LEU A 28 4.31 -7.71 0.82
N GLN A 29 3.50 -8.24 -0.09
CA GLN A 29 3.29 -9.68 -0.23
C GLN A 29 4.60 -10.41 -0.57
N SER A 30 5.36 -9.90 -1.54
CA SER A 30 6.60 -10.51 -1.99
C SER A 30 7.65 -10.55 -0.87
N LEU A 31 7.83 -9.44 -0.13
CA LEU A 31 8.79 -9.38 0.97
C LEU A 31 8.42 -10.31 2.13
N LEU A 32 7.13 -10.50 2.39
CA LEU A 32 6.68 -11.42 3.43
C LEU A 32 6.81 -12.88 2.99
N LYS A 33 6.35 -13.23 1.78
CA LYS A 33 6.35 -14.63 1.32
C LYS A 33 7.73 -15.16 0.97
N ASN A 34 8.60 -14.32 0.41
CA ASN A 34 9.92 -14.77 -0.03
C ASN A 34 10.97 -14.75 1.09
N HIS A 35 10.67 -14.17 2.24
CA HIS A 35 11.58 -14.02 3.39
C HIS A 35 13.04 -13.69 2.99
N PRO A 36 13.30 -12.63 2.21
CA PRO A 36 14.63 -12.37 1.64
C PRO A 36 15.68 -11.98 2.68
N PHE A 37 15.28 -11.59 3.90
CA PHE A 37 16.19 -11.22 4.97
C PHE A 37 16.22 -12.28 6.07
N VAL A 38 17.36 -12.38 6.77
CA VAL A 38 17.56 -13.27 7.93
C VAL A 38 16.61 -12.92 9.08
N ASP A 39 16.37 -11.63 9.31
CA ASP A 39 15.35 -11.11 10.23
C ASP A 39 14.80 -9.77 9.69
N GLY A 40 13.64 -9.36 10.21
CA GLY A 40 13.07 -8.04 9.94
C GLY A 40 12.18 -7.99 8.70
N ASN A 41 11.91 -9.11 8.03
CA ASN A 41 11.03 -9.18 6.85
C ASN A 41 9.71 -8.40 7.04
N LYS A 42 9.07 -8.56 8.20
CA LYS A 42 7.82 -7.86 8.56
C LYS A 42 7.99 -6.34 8.65
N ARG A 43 9.04 -5.90 9.33
CA ARG A 43 9.37 -4.47 9.49
C ARG A 43 9.70 -3.84 8.13
N THR A 44 10.51 -4.52 7.32
CA THR A 44 10.91 -4.04 6.00
C THR A 44 9.73 -3.97 5.03
N ALA A 45 8.84 -4.98 5.03
CA ALA A 45 7.66 -5.02 4.19
C ALA A 45 6.69 -3.87 4.50
N LEU A 46 6.34 -3.68 5.77
CA LEU A 46 5.46 -2.60 6.22
C LEU A 46 6.08 -1.21 5.95
N THR A 47 7.36 -1.05 6.28
CA THR A 47 8.07 0.23 6.08
C THR A 47 8.13 0.59 4.60
N SER A 48 8.44 -0.37 3.73
CA SER A 48 8.53 -0.14 2.29
C SER A 48 7.17 0.23 1.69
N ALA A 49 6.10 -0.49 2.08
CA ALA A 49 4.74 -0.15 1.66
C ALA A 49 4.30 1.24 2.16
N GLY A 50 4.60 1.58 3.43
CA GLY A 50 4.31 2.88 4.01
C GLY A 50 5.07 4.03 3.34
N ILE A 51 6.36 3.83 3.01
CA ILE A 51 7.15 4.82 2.25
C ILE A 51 6.57 5.02 0.85
N PHE A 52 6.17 3.92 0.19
CA PHE A 52 5.59 3.99 -1.15
C PHE A 52 4.28 4.79 -1.17
N LEU A 53 3.39 4.54 -0.21
CA LEU A 53 2.17 5.31 -0.03
C LEU A 53 2.47 6.79 0.27
N ARG A 54 3.43 7.06 1.16
CA ARG A 54 3.85 8.43 1.50
C ARG A 54 4.38 9.20 0.30
N LYS A 55 5.13 8.53 -0.58
CA LYS A 55 5.65 9.14 -1.81
C LYS A 55 4.52 9.54 -2.78
N ASN A 56 3.38 8.87 -2.70
CA ASN A 56 2.18 9.16 -3.50
C ASN A 56 1.19 10.10 -2.79
N GLY A 57 1.54 10.66 -1.63
CA GLY A 57 0.68 11.59 -0.88
C GLY A 57 -0.34 10.90 0.01
N TYR A 58 -0.17 9.61 0.30
CA TYR A 58 -1.03 8.84 1.19
C TYR A 58 -0.29 8.47 2.47
N LYS A 59 -0.99 8.40 3.60
CA LYS A 59 -0.43 7.97 4.87
C LYS A 59 -1.31 6.86 5.43
N LEU A 60 -0.68 5.82 5.96
CA LEU A 60 -1.32 4.81 6.78
C LEU A 60 -1.84 5.47 8.08
N ALA A 61 -3.16 5.36 8.33
CA ALA A 61 -3.87 6.00 9.45
C ALA A 61 -4.19 5.03 10.61
N ASN A 62 -3.69 3.82 10.51
CA ASN A 62 -3.81 2.73 11.46
C ASN A 62 -2.78 2.81 12.58
N ASN A 63 -3.08 2.13 13.68
CA ASN A 63 -2.13 2.00 14.78
C ASN A 63 -1.04 0.97 14.41
N HIS A 64 0.17 1.14 14.93
CA HIS A 64 1.30 0.26 14.66
C HIS A 64 0.98 -1.22 14.96
N GLN A 65 0.17 -1.47 15.99
CA GLN A 65 -0.26 -2.82 16.34
C GLN A 65 -1.11 -3.49 15.26
N GLN A 66 -1.96 -2.71 14.57
CA GLN A 66 -2.79 -3.21 13.46
C GLN A 66 -1.95 -3.52 12.21
N GLU A 67 -0.92 -2.72 11.95
CA GLU A 67 0.04 -2.96 10.86
C GLU A 67 0.78 -4.29 11.06
N VAL A 68 1.26 -4.53 12.29
CA VAL A 68 1.97 -5.76 12.64
C VAL A 68 1.04 -6.97 12.56
N GLU A 69 -0.18 -6.87 13.11
CA GLU A 69 -1.16 -7.95 13.03
C GLU A 69 -1.52 -8.28 11.57
N PHE A 70 -1.66 -7.26 10.73
CA PHE A 70 -1.89 -7.44 9.31
C PHE A 70 -0.71 -8.13 8.61
N ALA A 71 0.53 -7.71 8.88
CA ALA A 71 1.71 -8.39 8.33
C ALA A 71 1.77 -9.85 8.76
N ILE A 72 1.43 -10.18 10.00
CA ILE A 72 1.33 -11.57 10.48
C ILE A 72 0.24 -12.33 9.73
N LYS A 73 -0.91 -11.71 9.45
CA LYS A 73 -1.98 -12.31 8.63
C LYS A 73 -1.56 -12.55 7.18
N VAL A 74 -0.74 -11.69 6.59
CA VAL A 74 -0.20 -11.88 5.22
C VAL A 74 0.88 -12.96 5.18
N ASP A 75 1.66 -13.06 6.24
CA ASP A 75 2.68 -14.10 6.41
C ASP A 75 2.03 -15.48 6.53
N ASN A 76 1.11 -15.61 7.51
CA ASN A 76 0.44 -16.86 7.87
C ASN A 76 -0.72 -17.22 6.92
N GLY A 77 -1.41 -16.23 6.37
CA GLY A 77 -2.52 -16.40 5.43
C GLY A 77 -2.03 -16.20 4.01
N ASN A 78 -2.52 -16.98 3.06
CA ASN A 78 -2.26 -16.75 1.63
C ASN A 78 -3.12 -15.59 1.11
N LEU A 79 -2.95 -14.41 1.72
CA LEU A 79 -3.63 -13.20 1.29
C LEU A 79 -3.18 -12.83 -0.12
N THR A 80 -4.14 -12.62 -1.01
CA THR A 80 -3.87 -12.17 -2.38
C THR A 80 -3.45 -10.69 -2.36
N VAL A 81 -2.76 -10.27 -3.42
CA VAL A 81 -2.39 -8.86 -3.62
C VAL A 81 -3.63 -7.96 -3.58
N GLU A 82 -4.78 -8.43 -4.08
CA GLU A 82 -6.03 -7.66 -4.09
C GLU A 82 -6.58 -7.46 -2.66
N GLN A 83 -6.47 -8.46 -1.80
CA GLN A 83 -6.88 -8.35 -0.40
C GLN A 83 -5.98 -7.37 0.35
N ILE A 84 -4.68 -7.40 0.07
CA ILE A 84 -3.72 -6.47 0.64
C ILE A 84 -3.98 -5.05 0.14
N PHE A 85 -4.23 -4.89 -1.16
CA PHE A 85 -4.60 -3.61 -1.76
C PHE A 85 -5.87 -3.03 -1.11
N LYS A 86 -6.91 -3.85 -0.94
CA LYS A 86 -8.16 -3.43 -0.30
C LYS A 86 -7.90 -2.95 1.13
N TRP A 87 -7.11 -3.70 1.90
CA TRP A 87 -6.75 -3.31 3.25
C TRP A 87 -5.98 -1.98 3.29
N LEU A 88 -4.98 -1.81 2.41
CA LEU A 88 -4.23 -0.54 2.29
C LEU A 88 -5.15 0.62 1.90
N LYS A 89 -6.15 0.38 1.04
CA LYS A 89 -7.12 1.41 0.62
C LYS A 89 -8.03 1.85 1.75
N GLU A 90 -8.46 0.91 2.60
CA GLU A 90 -9.30 1.18 3.77
C GLU A 90 -8.55 1.87 4.91
N HIS A 91 -7.25 1.61 5.05
CA HIS A 91 -6.43 2.09 6.16
C HIS A 91 -5.45 3.22 5.79
N SER A 92 -5.58 3.81 4.61
CA SER A 92 -4.80 4.97 4.21
C SER A 92 -5.66 6.20 3.98
N VAL A 93 -5.13 7.34 4.40
CA VAL A 93 -5.73 8.65 4.23
C VAL A 93 -4.83 9.51 3.35
N LYS A 94 -5.44 10.35 2.53
CA LYS A 94 -4.69 11.34 1.77
C LYS A 94 -4.11 12.37 2.74
N LYS A 95 -2.81 12.65 2.59
CA LYS A 95 -2.07 13.63 3.39
C LYS A 95 -2.43 15.06 2.98
#